data_AF-A0AA96WYM7-F1
#
_entry.id   AF-A0AA96WYM7-F1
#
_cell.length_a   1.000
_cell.length_b   1.000
_cell.length_c   1.000
_cell.angle_alpha   90.00
_cell.angle_beta   90.00
_cell.angle_gamma   90.00
#
_symmetry.space_group_name_H-M   'P 1'
#
loop_
_entity.id
_entity.type
_entity.pdbx_description
1 polymer ?
#
loop_
_entity_poly.entity_id
_entity_poly.type
_entity_poly.pdbx_seq_one_letter_code
_entity_poly.pdbx_strand_id
1 'polypeptide(L)'
;MNIKPIRRKEILRGILAVSLVIIGITHFLSAEQYARIVPPVFPAFPSVYVSGFFEILGGIGLLIPWLSVAAAWGLISLFIAVFPANIYLAVHDIQIDGIPHSQVLYWARLPLQAVLLAWAYWYTRDPEEQPGASLLKQ
;
A
#
# COMPACT_ATOMS: atom_id res chain seq x y z
N MET A 1 26.91 8.28 12.01
CA MET A 1 26.31 6.98 12.33
C MET A 1 26.13 6.19 11.02
N ASN A 2 27.11 5.35 10.66
CA ASN A 2 27.14 4.65 9.38
C ASN A 2 26.28 3.39 9.45
N ILE A 3 24.96 3.56 9.30
CA ILE A 3 24.03 2.43 9.21
C ILE A 3 24.32 1.72 7.89
N LYS A 4 24.89 0.51 7.96
CA LYS A 4 25.11 -0.40 6.81
C LYS A 4 23.86 -0.40 5.92
N PRO A 5 23.99 -0.31 4.58
CA PRO A 5 22.86 -0.16 3.65
C PRO A 5 21.76 -1.22 3.83
N ILE A 6 22.15 -2.44 4.24
CA ILE A 6 21.25 -3.56 4.54
C ILE A 6 20.24 -3.23 5.66
N ARG A 7 20.66 -2.58 6.75
CA ARG A 7 19.76 -2.20 7.87
C ARG A 7 18.74 -1.14 7.49
N ARG A 8 19.02 -0.28 6.50
CA ARG A 8 18.08 0.77 6.07
C ARG A 8 16.92 0.18 5.30
N LYS A 9 17.19 -0.76 4.39
CA LYS A 9 16.14 -1.44 3.62
C LYS A 9 15.13 -2.15 4.53
N GLU A 10 15.61 -2.83 5.58
CA GLU A 10 14.75 -3.50 6.57
C GLU A 10 13.85 -2.55 7.36
N ILE A 11 14.40 -1.43 7.87
CA ILE A 11 13.62 -0.44 8.62
C ILE A 11 12.54 0.16 7.71
N LEU A 12 12.92 0.50 6.48
CA LEU A 12 11.99 1.02 5.48
C LEU A 12 10.91 0.01 5.11
N ARG A 13 11.24 -1.28 5.01
CA ARG A 13 10.28 -2.37 4.82
C ARG A 13 9.32 -2.49 5.98
N GLY A 14 9.83 -2.46 7.20
CA GLY A 14 9.02 -2.51 8.42
C GLY A 14 8.06 -1.32 8.49
N ILE A 15 8.53 -0.12 8.17
CA ILE A 15 7.68 1.08 8.10
C ILE A 15 6.59 0.92 7.04
N LEU A 16 6.94 0.47 5.83
CA LEU A 16 5.97 0.26 4.75
C LEU A 16 4.93 -0.80 5.12
N ALA A 17 5.39 -1.94 5.65
CA ALA A 17 4.53 -3.03 6.10
C ALA A 17 3.55 -2.59 7.18
N VAL A 18 4.05 -1.92 8.24
CA VAL A 18 3.21 -1.39 9.32
C VAL A 18 2.24 -0.35 8.79
N SER A 19 2.70 0.55 7.91
CA SER A 19 1.84 1.56 7.29
C SER A 19 0.72 0.92 6.49
N LEU A 20 1.01 -0.10 5.68
CA LEU A 20 0.01 -0.84 4.89
C LEU A 20 -1.00 -1.58 5.78
N VAL A 21 -0.55 -2.19 6.88
CA VAL A 21 -1.47 -2.82 7.83
C VAL A 21 -2.38 -1.78 8.47
N ILE A 22 -1.86 -0.62 8.89
CA ILE A 22 -2.65 0.47 9.46
C ILE A 22 -3.67 0.99 8.43
N ILE A 23 -3.24 1.25 7.19
CA ILE A 23 -4.11 1.72 6.11
C ILE A 23 -5.20 0.67 5.81
N GLY A 24 -4.83 -0.60 5.75
CA GLY A 24 -5.78 -1.69 5.54
C GLY A 24 -6.80 -1.79 6.67
N ILE A 25 -6.40 -1.60 7.94
CA ILE A 25 -7.34 -1.53 9.08
C ILE A 25 -8.29 -0.32 8.92
N THR A 26 -7.78 0.83 8.45
CA THR A 26 -8.64 2.00 8.24
C THR A 26 -9.70 1.77 7.16
N HIS A 27 -9.47 0.89 6.18
CA HIS A 27 -10.50 0.51 5.21
C HIS A 27 -11.71 -0.17 5.86
N PHE A 28 -11.51 -0.90 6.97
CA PHE A 28 -12.61 -1.51 7.71
C PHE A 28 -13.29 -0.52 8.66
N LEU A 29 -12.52 0.35 9.31
CA LEU A 29 -13.04 1.33 10.26
C LEU A 29 -13.79 2.48 9.57
N SER A 30 -13.29 2.92 8.42
CA SER A 30 -13.81 4.04 7.63
C SER A 30 -14.40 3.55 6.30
N ALA A 31 -14.96 2.33 6.28
CA ALA A 31 -15.44 1.69 5.05
C ALA A 31 -16.43 2.56 4.26
N GLU A 32 -17.32 3.28 4.96
CA GLU A 32 -18.27 4.22 4.33
C GLU A 32 -17.58 5.37 3.59
N GLN A 33 -16.48 5.90 4.14
CA GLN A 33 -15.74 6.99 3.53
C GLN A 33 -15.02 6.52 2.27
N TYR A 34 -14.42 5.34 2.32
CA TYR A 34 -13.78 4.73 1.17
C TYR A 34 -14.81 4.28 0.11
N ALA A 35 -15.99 3.82 0.52
CA ALA A 35 -17.06 3.43 -0.40
C ALA A 35 -17.55 4.62 -1.24
N ARG A 36 -17.55 5.84 -0.69
CA ARG A 36 -17.92 7.07 -1.44
C ARG A 36 -16.95 7.40 -2.58
N ILE A 37 -15.68 6.98 -2.49
CA ILE A 37 -14.67 7.25 -3.53
C ILE A 37 -14.57 6.14 -4.58
N VAL A 38 -15.27 5.02 -4.38
CA VAL A 38 -15.27 3.92 -5.36
C VAL A 38 -16.08 4.36 -6.59
N PRO A 39 -15.51 4.23 -7.81
CA PRO A 39 -16.24 4.56 -9.04
C PRO A 39 -17.52 3.72 -9.15
N PRO A 40 -18.62 4.25 -9.71
CA PRO A 40 -19.91 3.55 -9.80
C PRO A 40 -19.89 2.26 -10.65
N VAL A 41 -18.79 2.03 -11.37
CA VAL A 41 -18.53 0.80 -12.15
C VAL A 41 -18.27 -0.40 -11.24
N PHE A 42 -17.85 -0.17 -9.98
CA PHE A 42 -17.49 -1.22 -9.02
C PHE A 42 -18.43 -1.24 -7.80
N PRO A 43 -18.64 -2.42 -7.19
CA PRO A 43 -19.40 -2.53 -5.95
C PRO A 43 -18.62 -1.88 -4.78
N ALA A 44 -19.10 -0.73 -4.31
CA ALA A 44 -18.39 0.14 -3.37
C ALA A 44 -17.83 -0.57 -2.11
N PHE A 45 -18.70 -1.12 -1.26
CA PHE A 45 -18.28 -1.78 -0.02
C PHE A 45 -17.41 -3.03 -0.24
N PRO A 46 -17.77 -3.98 -1.14
CA PRO A 46 -16.93 -5.13 -1.42
C PRO A 46 -15.53 -4.75 -1.88
N SER A 47 -15.37 -3.75 -2.75
CA SER A 47 -14.07 -3.31 -3.23
C SER A 47 -13.17 -2.81 -2.10
N VAL A 48 -13.73 -2.04 -1.15
CA VAL A 48 -13.02 -1.50 0.02
C VAL A 48 -12.58 -2.61 0.98
N TYR A 49 -13.45 -3.58 1.26
CA TYR A 49 -13.10 -4.69 2.14
C TYR A 49 -12.07 -5.63 1.52
N VAL A 50 -12.21 -5.91 0.22
CA VAL A 50 -11.25 -6.72 -0.52
C VAL A 50 -9.89 -6.01 -0.57
N SER A 51 -9.86 -4.70 -0.85
CA SER A 51 -8.60 -3.97 -0.88
C SER A 51 -7.94 -3.91 0.50
N GLY A 52 -8.68 -3.56 1.55
CA GLY A 52 -8.16 -3.53 2.92
C GLY A 52 -7.62 -4.88 3.38
N PHE A 53 -8.29 -5.99 3.02
CA PHE A 53 -7.81 -7.34 3.31
C PHE A 53 -6.48 -7.63 2.62
N PHE A 54 -6.35 -7.32 1.33
CA PHE A 54 -5.11 -7.52 0.59
C PHE A 54 -3.98 -6.57 1.01
N GLU A 55 -4.28 -5.35 1.48
CA GLU A 55 -3.26 -4.46 2.07
C GLU A 55 -2.68 -5.04 3.36
N ILE A 56 -3.52 -5.56 4.24
CA ILE A 56 -3.08 -6.22 5.48
C ILE A 56 -2.24 -7.46 5.14
N LEU A 57 -2.73 -8.32 4.25
CA LEU A 57 -1.99 -9.49 3.80
C LEU A 57 -0.66 -9.12 3.12
N GLY A 58 -0.64 -8.08 2.30
CA GLY A 58 0.57 -7.58 1.65
C GLY A 58 1.57 -6.99 2.64
N GLY A 59 1.09 -6.23 3.63
CA GLY A 59 1.91 -5.69 4.72
C GLY A 59 2.54 -6.80 5.57
N ILE A 60 1.76 -7.80 5.98
CA ILE A 60 2.26 -8.98 6.70
C ILE A 60 3.21 -9.79 5.82
N GLY A 61 2.85 -10.00 4.54
CA GLY A 61 3.65 -10.74 3.57
C GLY A 61 5.00 -10.08 3.28
N LEU A 62 5.08 -8.74 3.32
CA LEU A 62 6.35 -8.01 3.25
C LEU A 62 7.30 -8.33 4.41
N LEU A 63 6.78 -8.63 5.61
CA LEU A 63 7.61 -9.01 6.75
C LEU A 63 8.21 -10.42 6.61
N ILE A 64 7.57 -11.28 5.82
CA ILE A 64 7.98 -12.67 5.60
C ILE A 64 8.94 -12.74 4.41
N PRO A 65 10.23 -13.12 4.58
CA PRO A 65 11.25 -13.03 3.53
C PRO A 65 10.89 -13.77 2.23
N TRP A 66 10.38 -15.00 2.33
CA TRP A 66 10.00 -15.81 1.17
C TRP A 66 8.70 -15.33 0.49
N LEU A 67 7.84 -14.62 1.23
CA LEU A 67 6.57 -14.11 0.73
C LEU A 67 6.70 -12.66 0.24
N SER A 68 7.76 -11.95 0.63
CA SER A 68 7.95 -10.52 0.39
C SER A 68 7.87 -10.13 -1.08
N VAL A 69 8.42 -10.94 -1.99
CA VAL A 69 8.38 -10.68 -3.44
C VAL A 69 6.95 -10.85 -3.96
N ALA A 70 6.28 -11.93 -3.58
CA ALA A 70 4.88 -12.16 -3.95
C ALA A 70 3.95 -11.09 -3.35
N ALA A 71 4.19 -10.69 -2.10
CA ALA A 71 3.46 -9.64 -1.41
C ALA A 71 3.67 -8.27 -2.06
N ALA A 72 4.91 -7.94 -2.46
CA ALA A 72 5.20 -6.71 -3.18
C ALA A 72 4.52 -6.69 -4.57
N TRP A 73 4.53 -7.78 -5.32
CA TRP A 73 3.75 -7.90 -6.56
C TRP A 73 2.24 -7.80 -6.34
N GLY A 74 1.73 -8.39 -5.26
CA GLY A 74 0.34 -8.28 -4.84
C GLY A 74 -0.04 -6.83 -4.51
N LEU A 75 0.81 -6.12 -3.78
CA LEU A 75 0.62 -4.70 -3.45
C LEU A 75 0.69 -3.80 -4.68
N ILE A 76 1.61 -4.06 -5.61
CA ILE A 76 1.66 -3.34 -6.90
C ILE A 76 0.34 -3.52 -7.65
N SER A 77 -0.14 -4.76 -7.75
CA SER A 77 -1.40 -5.08 -8.42
C SER A 77 -2.59 -4.41 -7.73
N LEU A 78 -2.59 -4.41 -6.40
CA LEU A 78 -3.61 -3.76 -5.59
C LEU A 78 -3.61 -2.24 -5.76
N PHE A 79 -2.44 -1.61 -5.72
CA PHE A 79 -2.30 -0.18 -5.97
C PHE A 79 -2.81 0.20 -7.36
N ILE A 80 -2.54 -0.61 -8.38
CA ILE A 80 -3.09 -0.41 -9.73
C ILE A 80 -4.62 -0.53 -9.68
N ALA A 81 -5.18 -1.50 -8.94
CA ALA A 81 -6.62 -1.70 -8.83
C ALA A 81 -7.35 -0.56 -8.10
N VAL A 82 -6.73 0.06 -7.08
CA VAL A 82 -7.33 1.20 -6.34
C VAL A 82 -7.02 2.56 -6.98
N PHE A 83 -6.11 2.62 -7.96
CA PHE A 83 -5.76 3.85 -8.67
C PHE A 83 -6.97 4.58 -9.30
N PRO A 84 -7.95 3.90 -9.93
CA PRO A 84 -9.16 4.54 -10.43
C PRO A 84 -9.98 5.23 -9.33
N ALA A 85 -10.01 4.70 -8.11
CA ALA A 85 -10.72 5.32 -6.98
C ALA A 85 -10.06 6.64 -6.54
N ASN A 86 -8.72 6.69 -6.53
CA ASN A 86 -7.99 7.92 -6.22
C ASN A 86 -8.14 8.99 -7.31
N ILE A 87 -8.19 8.59 -8.59
CA ILE A 87 -8.54 9.51 -9.69
C ILE A 87 -9.97 10.01 -9.50
N TYR A 88 -10.92 9.12 -9.22
CA TYR A 88 -12.33 9.49 -9.06
C TYR A 88 -12.53 10.51 -7.94
N LEU A 89 -11.88 10.31 -6.79
CA LEU A 89 -11.81 11.27 -5.69
C LEU A 89 -11.23 12.64 -6.13
N ALA A 90 -10.11 12.64 -6.87
CA ALA A 90 -9.45 13.87 -7.30
C ALA A 90 -10.24 14.65 -8.36
N VAL A 91 -11.04 13.95 -9.18
CA VAL A 91 -11.87 14.53 -10.24
C VAL A 91 -13.21 15.02 -9.72
N HIS A 92 -13.85 14.26 -8.81
CA HIS A 92 -15.18 14.58 -8.27
C HIS A 92 -15.13 15.34 -6.94
N ASP A 93 -13.94 15.64 -6.43
CA ASP A 93 -13.66 16.40 -5.21
C ASP A 93 -14.49 15.93 -4.00
N ILE A 94 -14.56 14.61 -3.82
CA ILE A 94 -15.43 13.98 -2.84
C ILE A 94 -14.90 14.25 -1.43
N GLN A 95 -15.72 14.88 -0.59
CA GLN A 95 -15.36 15.12 0.82
C GLN A 95 -15.20 13.80 1.57
N ILE A 96 -14.00 13.63 2.15
CA ILE A 96 -13.70 12.58 3.12
C ILE A 96 -13.79 13.21 4.51
N ASP A 97 -14.77 12.77 5.30
CA ASP A 97 -14.97 13.24 6.67
C ASP A 97 -13.69 12.99 7.52
N GLY A 98 -13.17 14.02 8.18
CA GLY A 98 -11.97 13.92 9.03
C GLY A 98 -10.64 14.28 8.35
N ILE A 99 -10.63 14.62 7.06
CA ILE A 99 -9.45 15.20 6.38
C ILE A 99 -9.81 16.62 5.93
N PRO A 100 -8.94 17.63 6.17
CA PRO A 100 -9.19 18.97 5.67
C PRO A 100 -9.39 18.92 4.15
N HIS A 101 -10.56 19.39 3.72
CA HIS A 101 -10.96 19.39 2.32
C HIS A 101 -9.99 20.26 1.53
N SER A 102 -9.09 19.61 0.79
CA SER A 102 -8.06 20.26 0.00
C SER A 102 -7.85 19.42 -1.25
N GLN A 103 -8.36 19.94 -2.37
CA GLN A 103 -8.19 19.36 -3.69
C GLN A 103 -6.70 19.10 -4.00
N VAL A 104 -5.80 19.97 -3.52
CA VAL A 104 -4.34 19.79 -3.62
C VAL A 104 -3.88 18.49 -2.96
N LEU A 105 -4.46 18.12 -1.82
CA LEU A 105 -4.12 16.89 -1.10
C LEU A 105 -4.56 15.65 -1.89
N TYR A 106 -5.73 15.68 -2.55
CA TYR A 106 -6.22 14.58 -3.37
C TYR A 106 -5.35 14.39 -4.61
N TRP A 107 -4.96 15.48 -5.27
CA TRP A 107 -4.03 15.43 -6.40
C TRP A 107 -2.62 15.00 -5.97
N ALA A 108 -2.17 15.36 -4.77
CA ALA A 108 -0.88 14.93 -4.22
C ALA A 108 -0.83 13.42 -3.87
N ARG A 109 -1.99 12.77 -3.65
CA ARG A 109 -2.05 11.32 -3.42
C ARG A 109 -1.63 10.52 -4.64
N LEU A 110 -1.91 11.00 -5.86
CA LEU A 110 -1.56 10.30 -7.10
C LEU A 110 -0.03 10.14 -7.29
N PRO A 111 0.80 11.20 -7.22
CA PRO A 111 2.25 11.03 -7.28
C PRO A 111 2.80 10.30 -6.05
N LEU A 112 2.21 10.48 -4.86
CA LEU A 112 2.61 9.70 -3.68
C LEU A 112 2.38 8.20 -3.89
N GLN A 113 1.23 7.81 -4.45
CA GLN A 113 0.93 6.42 -4.78
C GLN A 113 1.91 5.87 -5.83
N ALA A 114 2.31 6.67 -6.82
CA ALA A 114 3.35 6.28 -7.78
C ALA A 114 4.72 6.08 -7.10
N VAL A 115 5.06 6.92 -6.12
CA VAL A 115 6.28 6.75 -5.31
C VAL A 115 6.20 5.47 -4.46
N LEU A 116 5.06 5.19 -3.82
CA LEU A 116 4.83 3.96 -3.08
C LEU A 116 4.92 2.71 -3.97
N LEU A 117 4.38 2.79 -5.19
CA LEU A 117 4.47 1.74 -6.20
C LEU A 117 5.92 1.51 -6.64
N ALA A 118 6.65 2.58 -6.94
CA ALA A 118 8.08 2.51 -7.29
C ALA A 118 8.92 1.96 -6.13
N TRP A 119 8.56 2.29 -4.89
CA TRP A 119 9.21 1.79 -3.69
C TRP A 119 8.94 0.29 -3.49
N ALA A 120 7.69 -0.14 -3.62
CA ALA A 120 7.31 -1.57 -3.59
C ALA A 120 8.04 -2.35 -4.70
N TYR A 121 8.09 -1.80 -5.91
CA TYR A 121 8.82 -2.39 -7.04
C TYR A 121 10.33 -2.46 -6.78
N TRP A 122 10.94 -1.41 -6.23
CA TRP A 122 12.35 -1.44 -5.89
C TRP A 122 12.66 -2.56 -4.87
N TYR A 123 11.73 -2.84 -3.96
CA TYR A 123 11.86 -3.93 -2.99
C TYR A 123 11.80 -5.33 -3.63
N THR A 124 11.17 -5.48 -4.81
CA THR A 124 11.15 -6.76 -5.54
C THR A 124 12.49 -7.13 -6.18
N ARG A 125 13.42 -6.18 -6.36
CA ARG A 125 14.66 -6.39 -7.12
C ARG A 125 15.80 -7.03 -6.33
N ASP A 126 15.77 -7.02 -4.99
CA ASP A 126 16.86 -7.54 -4.15
C ASP A 126 16.39 -8.62 -3.15
N PRO A 127 15.86 -9.79 -3.60
CA PRO A 127 15.44 -10.86 -2.69
C PRO A 127 16.61 -11.48 -1.90
N GLU A 128 17.83 -11.47 -2.44
CA GLU A 128 19.02 -12.05 -1.78
C GLU A 128 19.55 -11.23 -0.60
N GLU A 129 19.29 -9.92 -0.56
CA GLU A 129 19.68 -9.08 0.59
C GLU A 129 18.69 -9.16 1.75
N GLN A 130 17.60 -9.93 1.62
CA GLN A 130 16.62 -10.06 2.67
C GLN A 130 17.11 -11.00 3.78
N PRO A 131 17.22 -10.53 5.03
CA PRO A 131 17.61 -11.39 6.15
C PRO A 131 16.53 -12.46 6.35
N GLY A 132 16.94 -13.71 6.11
CA GLY A 132 16.06 -14.88 6.01
C GLY A 132 16.28 -15.68 4.72
N ALA A 133 16.58 -15.03 3.60
CA ALA A 133 16.92 -15.73 2.35
C ALA A 133 18.27 -16.47 2.45
N SER A 134 19.22 -15.91 3.21
CA SER A 134 20.51 -16.55 3.50
C SER A 134 20.41 -17.73 4.47
N LEU A 135 19.36 -17.81 5.30
CA LEU A 135 19.13 -18.92 6.24
C LEU A 135 18.51 -20.14 5.55
N LEU A 136 17.87 -19.97 4.39
CA LEU A 136 17.29 -21.05 3.58
C LEU A 136 18.25 -21.61 2.53
N LYS A 137 19.43 -20.97 2.34
CA LYS A 137 20.50 -21.42 1.44
C LYS A 137 21.59 -22.25 2.15
N GLN A 138 21.41 -22.58 3.44
CA GLN A 138 22.24 -23.56 4.17
C GLN A 138 21.53 -24.91 4.23
#